data_AF-A0A316Q9W1-F1
#
_entry.id   AF-A0A316Q9W1-F1
#
_cell.length_a   1.000
_cell.length_b   1.000
_cell.length_c   1.000
_cell.angle_alpha   90.00
_cell.angle_beta   90.00
_cell.angle_gamma   90.00
#
_symmetry.space_group_name_H-M   'P 1'
#
loop_
_entity.id
_entity.type
_entity.pdbx_description
1 polymer ?
#
loop_
_entity_poly.entity_id
_entity_poly.type
_entity_poly.pdbx_seq_one_letter_code
_entity_poly.pdbx_strand_id
1 'polypeptide(L)'
;MTEKDIKPIPKYILEKIRRKDKQYCTQQKGPVRFYAYLAVWRKELVKITVAVRNYRKQWYYKQVAVHGINTEICYVKDMKYSYYSGMRFQVGWYDQGLQSYRKWYEHPDWGWTDNKYFDPYAPVVNSELLSKLPKYRYSAYQFYTGRDIIRYLRIYEKYPQAEYLLKLGLNQYAERVTILRKVGKDKAFCKWLLKNRQELSAKFFYIPAILRAYKRHTSLIHEQFCQELSIKDKRGDFHNFKIMVGNGYEEIYQYVINQQTNMNSYIDYFKACQYLNLDMDLPKNRFPHEFKRWHDIRIDEYATAKAMKDEMQRKELYAKFSIVAEKYLPLQYEKKSAFVVLIPRSPADLIREGTILHHCVGTMNYDQKMLREESLIFFVRDRNSPDIPLVTLEYSLTSHKVLQCYGDKDLPPQNKIVDFVYRKWLPYANSAIQKIIA
;
A
#
# COMPACT_ATOMS: atom_id res chain seq x y z
N MET A 1 27.64 13.54 -32.31
CA MET A 1 27.21 14.82 -31.71
C MET A 1 28.17 15.16 -30.57
N THR A 2 28.63 16.41 -30.48
CA THR A 2 29.53 16.92 -29.43
C THR A 2 28.85 18.02 -28.62
N GLU A 3 29.37 18.37 -27.44
CA GLU A 3 28.89 19.51 -26.64
C GLU A 3 28.89 20.84 -27.44
N LYS A 4 29.81 20.97 -28.41
CA LYS A 4 29.92 22.13 -29.31
C LYS A 4 28.72 22.30 -30.25
N ASP A 5 27.92 21.24 -30.42
CA ASP A 5 26.69 21.29 -31.24
C ASP A 5 25.49 21.85 -30.47
N ILE A 6 25.62 22.06 -29.14
CA ILE A 6 24.53 22.54 -28.29
C ILE A 6 24.27 24.02 -28.57
N LYS A 7 23.12 24.31 -29.17
CA LYS A 7 22.68 25.66 -29.50
C LYS A 7 21.78 26.25 -28.41
N PRO A 8 21.75 27.59 -28.22
CA PRO A 8 20.78 28.25 -27.36
C PRO A 8 19.33 27.90 -27.70
N ILE A 9 18.43 28.03 -26.72
CA ILE A 9 17.00 27.74 -26.93
C ILE A 9 16.41 28.80 -27.88
N PRO A 10 15.79 28.41 -29.01
CA PRO A 10 15.17 29.37 -29.92
C PRO A 10 14.03 30.16 -29.23
N LYS A 11 13.89 31.46 -29.54
CA LYS A 11 12.86 32.34 -28.94
C LYS A 11 11.44 31.76 -29.07
N TYR A 12 11.07 31.26 -30.25
CA TYR A 12 9.75 30.66 -30.47
C TYR A 12 9.50 29.40 -29.62
N ILE A 13 10.55 28.62 -29.30
CA ILE A 13 10.44 27.46 -28.40
C ILE A 13 10.23 27.93 -26.97
N LEU A 14 10.96 28.96 -26.53
CA LEU A 14 10.76 29.54 -25.19
C LEU A 14 9.34 30.04 -24.99
N GLU A 15 8.74 30.66 -26.00
CA GLU A 15 7.33 31.08 -25.95
C GLU A 15 6.38 29.88 -25.82
N LYS A 16 6.61 28.80 -26.59
CA LYS A 16 5.81 27.57 -26.48
C LYS A 16 5.94 26.95 -25.08
N ILE A 17 7.15 26.86 -24.54
CA ILE A 17 7.41 26.37 -23.18
C ILE A 17 6.68 27.25 -22.17
N ARG A 18 6.80 28.58 -22.27
CA ARG A 18 6.14 29.52 -21.36
C ARG A 18 4.62 29.41 -21.40
N ARG A 19 4.01 29.28 -22.60
CA ARG A 19 2.56 29.06 -22.73
C ARG A 19 2.12 27.77 -22.06
N LYS A 20 2.85 26.68 -22.28
CA LYS A 20 2.58 25.37 -21.65
C LYS A 20 2.76 25.46 -20.13
N ASP A 21 3.82 26.11 -19.65
CA ASP A 21 4.09 26.30 -18.22
C ASP A 21 2.96 27.04 -17.49
N LYS A 22 2.39 28.08 -18.11
CA LYS A 22 1.23 28.79 -17.56
C LYS A 22 -0.02 27.91 -17.44
N GLN A 23 -0.22 26.96 -18.36
CA GLN A 23 -1.34 26.02 -18.30
C GLN A 23 -1.16 24.98 -17.19
N TYR A 24 0.04 24.42 -17.04
CA TYR A 24 0.33 23.39 -16.03
C TYR A 24 0.53 23.96 -14.62
N CYS A 25 1.06 25.16 -14.50
CA CYS A 25 1.37 25.82 -13.24
C CYS A 25 0.72 27.20 -13.20
N THR A 26 -0.60 27.25 -13.08
CA THR A 26 -1.39 28.50 -13.07
C THR A 26 -0.96 29.46 -11.98
N GLN A 27 -0.68 28.93 -10.79
CA GLN A 27 -0.22 29.72 -9.64
C GLN A 27 1.21 30.24 -9.81
N GLN A 28 1.96 29.75 -10.81
CA GLN A 28 3.32 30.17 -11.12
C GLN A 28 4.25 30.11 -9.88
N LYS A 29 3.98 29.15 -8.99
CA LYS A 29 4.67 28.86 -7.72
C LYS A 29 5.00 27.37 -7.69
N GLY A 30 6.10 26.99 -7.04
CA GLY A 30 6.41 25.59 -6.76
C GLY A 30 7.76 25.10 -7.31
N PRO A 31 7.97 23.77 -7.34
CA PRO A 31 9.25 23.15 -7.65
C PRO A 31 9.66 23.34 -9.13
N VAL A 32 10.89 22.96 -9.44
CA VAL A 32 11.40 22.93 -10.82
C VAL A 32 10.50 22.03 -11.68
N ARG A 33 10.18 22.52 -12.87
CA ARG A 33 9.38 21.82 -13.89
C ARG A 33 10.25 21.58 -15.11
N PHE A 34 9.94 20.55 -15.89
CA PHE A 34 10.71 20.21 -17.07
C PHE A 34 9.80 20.23 -18.30
N TYR A 35 10.33 20.77 -19.39
CA TYR A 35 9.75 20.74 -20.72
C TYR A 35 10.80 20.26 -21.70
N ALA A 36 10.39 19.69 -22.81
CA ALA A 36 11.32 19.26 -23.83
C ALA A 36 10.99 19.88 -25.19
N TYR A 37 11.99 20.00 -26.04
CA TYR A 37 11.79 20.26 -27.46
C TYR A 37 12.71 19.39 -28.29
N LEU A 38 12.27 19.13 -29.52
CA LEU A 38 13.01 18.36 -30.50
C LEU A 38 13.77 19.32 -31.42
N ALA A 39 14.98 18.92 -31.82
CA ALA A 39 15.75 19.58 -32.85
C ALA A 39 16.50 18.55 -33.71
N VAL A 40 17.02 18.98 -34.85
CA VAL A 40 17.90 18.15 -35.67
C VAL A 40 19.30 18.76 -35.65
N TRP A 41 20.27 18.02 -35.12
CA TRP A 41 21.68 18.40 -35.09
C TRP A 41 22.50 17.38 -35.87
N ARG A 42 23.30 17.83 -36.85
CA ARG A 42 24.11 16.96 -37.72
C ARG A 42 23.34 15.74 -38.29
N LYS A 43 22.10 15.97 -38.76
CA LYS A 43 21.17 14.93 -39.29
C LYS A 43 20.62 13.94 -38.25
N GLU A 44 20.85 14.16 -36.96
CA GLU A 44 20.28 13.36 -35.87
C GLU A 44 19.16 14.11 -35.15
N LEU A 45 18.06 13.42 -34.83
CA LEU A 45 17.00 13.95 -33.98
C LEU A 45 17.47 13.93 -32.51
N VAL A 46 17.36 15.08 -31.86
CA VAL A 46 17.72 15.26 -30.45
C VAL A 46 16.54 15.78 -29.64
N LYS A 47 16.39 15.32 -28.40
CA LYS A 47 15.49 15.84 -27.39
C LYS A 47 16.29 16.68 -26.41
N ILE A 48 15.96 17.96 -26.32
CA ILE A 48 16.58 18.90 -25.36
C ILE A 48 15.58 19.13 -24.23
N THR A 49 16.01 18.86 -23.01
CA THR A 49 15.26 19.08 -21.79
C THR A 49 15.61 20.45 -21.20
N VAL A 50 14.58 21.23 -20.93
CA VAL A 50 14.65 22.58 -20.36
C VAL A 50 14.02 22.55 -18.97
N ALA A 51 14.82 22.89 -17.96
CA ALA A 51 14.32 23.14 -16.62
C ALA A 51 13.74 24.55 -16.54
N VAL A 52 12.60 24.68 -15.87
CA VAL A 52 11.87 25.92 -15.67
C VAL A 52 11.55 26.08 -14.19
N ARG A 53 11.74 27.29 -13.66
CA ARG A 53 11.44 27.62 -12.28
C ARG A 53 10.92 29.05 -12.16
N ASN A 54 9.99 29.24 -11.25
CA ASN A 54 9.53 30.58 -10.88
C ASN A 54 10.06 30.91 -9.50
N TYR A 55 10.68 32.07 -9.38
CA TYR A 55 11.23 32.54 -8.12
C TYR A 55 11.06 34.05 -8.02
N ARG A 56 10.51 34.52 -6.89
CA ARG A 56 10.24 35.95 -6.63
C ARG A 56 9.56 36.66 -7.82
N LYS A 57 8.52 36.03 -8.38
CA LYS A 57 7.74 36.52 -9.56
C LYS A 57 8.52 36.61 -10.87
N GLN A 58 9.77 36.12 -10.92
CA GLN A 58 10.55 36.01 -12.14
C GLN A 58 10.57 34.57 -12.66
N TRP A 59 10.64 34.43 -13.98
CA TRP A 59 10.60 33.16 -14.71
C TRP A 59 11.99 32.80 -15.21
N TYR A 60 12.56 31.73 -14.69
CA TYR A 60 13.90 31.24 -15.00
C TYR A 60 13.82 29.94 -15.79
N TYR A 61 14.78 29.76 -16.69
CA TYR A 61 14.86 28.58 -17.53
C TYR A 61 16.31 28.30 -17.92
N LYS A 62 16.62 27.03 -18.17
CA LYS A 62 17.89 26.62 -18.81
C LYS A 62 17.81 25.22 -19.39
N GLN A 63 18.67 24.93 -20.37
CA GLN A 63 18.86 23.56 -20.84
C GLN A 63 19.61 22.77 -19.77
N VAL A 64 19.19 21.54 -19.52
CA VAL A 64 19.77 20.68 -18.49
C VAL A 64 20.15 19.29 -18.98
N ALA A 65 19.53 18.82 -20.06
CA ALA A 65 19.89 17.55 -20.68
C ALA A 65 19.64 17.55 -22.19
N VAL A 66 20.45 16.80 -22.93
CA VAL A 66 20.28 16.54 -24.36
C VAL A 66 20.43 15.04 -24.63
N HIS A 67 19.39 14.45 -25.20
CA HIS A 67 19.36 13.03 -25.61
C HIS A 67 19.28 12.93 -27.13
N GLY A 68 20.27 12.29 -27.74
CA GLY A 68 20.20 11.90 -29.15
C GLY A 68 19.37 10.63 -29.34
N ILE A 69 18.70 10.50 -30.48
CA ILE A 69 17.95 9.28 -30.78
C ILE A 69 18.86 8.06 -30.97
N ASN A 70 20.05 8.23 -31.54
CA ASN A 70 20.96 7.13 -31.83
C ASN A 70 22.29 7.24 -31.06
N THR A 71 22.58 8.43 -30.52
CA THR A 71 23.75 8.66 -29.67
C THR A 71 23.62 7.93 -28.32
N GLU A 72 24.64 7.20 -27.89
CA GLU A 72 24.62 6.43 -26.62
C GLU A 72 24.85 7.27 -25.36
N ILE A 73 25.27 8.53 -25.54
CA ILE A 73 25.49 9.49 -24.46
C ILE A 73 24.34 10.51 -24.36
N CYS A 74 24.08 10.95 -23.13
CA CYS A 74 23.31 12.15 -22.80
C CYS A 74 24.29 13.23 -22.33
N TYR A 75 24.15 14.43 -22.88
CA TYR A 75 24.83 15.61 -22.32
C TYR A 75 23.97 16.20 -21.21
N VAL A 76 24.58 16.47 -20.05
CA VAL A 76 23.88 16.99 -18.87
C VAL A 76 24.61 18.20 -18.30
N LYS A 77 23.84 19.18 -17.83
CA LYS A 77 24.39 20.37 -17.19
C LYS A 77 23.54 20.79 -16.00
N ASP A 78 24.22 21.11 -14.89
CA ASP A 78 23.65 21.62 -13.64
C ASP A 78 22.49 20.78 -13.07
N MET A 79 22.47 19.48 -13.36
CA MET A 79 21.40 18.58 -12.93
C MET A 79 21.97 17.35 -12.25
N LYS A 80 21.37 16.96 -11.11
CA LYS A 80 21.65 15.69 -10.43
C LYS A 80 20.38 14.88 -10.21
N TYR A 81 20.53 13.57 -10.13
CA TYR A 81 19.47 12.67 -9.65
C TYR A 81 19.64 12.43 -8.14
N SER A 82 18.62 12.76 -7.35
CA SER A 82 18.65 12.53 -5.89
C SER A 82 17.98 11.21 -5.54
N TYR A 83 18.75 10.26 -5.03
CA TYR A 83 18.24 8.97 -4.54
C TYR A 83 17.48 9.10 -3.20
N TYR A 84 17.75 10.14 -2.41
CA TYR A 84 17.06 10.42 -1.15
C TYR A 84 15.91 11.42 -1.32
N SER A 85 14.85 11.24 -0.52
CA SER A 85 13.61 12.05 -0.46
C SER A 85 12.86 12.18 -1.80
N GLY A 86 12.17 11.11 -2.19
CA GLY A 86 11.14 11.14 -3.25
C GLY A 86 11.64 10.97 -4.69
N MET A 87 12.89 10.53 -4.89
CA MET A 87 13.47 10.19 -6.21
C MET A 87 13.26 11.28 -7.28
N ARG A 88 13.82 12.47 -7.05
CA ARG A 88 13.61 13.65 -7.92
C ARG A 88 14.91 14.17 -8.54
N PHE A 89 14.76 14.72 -9.75
CA PHE A 89 15.81 15.52 -10.38
C PHE A 89 15.93 16.87 -9.69
N GLN A 90 17.16 17.25 -9.32
CA GLN A 90 17.48 18.55 -8.77
C GLN A 90 18.30 19.33 -9.78
N VAL A 91 17.95 20.60 -9.96
CA VAL A 91 18.65 21.52 -10.87
C VAL A 91 19.32 22.59 -10.01
N GLY A 92 20.62 22.79 -10.23
CA GLY A 92 21.38 23.91 -9.72
C GLY A 92 21.00 25.19 -10.47
N TRP A 93 21.12 26.35 -9.86
CA TRP A 93 20.74 27.65 -10.40
C TRP A 93 21.71 28.75 -9.94
N TYR A 94 22.95 28.39 -9.58
CA TYR A 94 23.95 29.32 -9.06
C TYR A 94 24.26 30.43 -10.07
N ASP A 95 24.54 30.08 -11.33
CA ASP A 95 24.82 31.05 -12.39
C ASP A 95 23.59 31.93 -12.74
N GLN A 96 22.39 31.57 -12.29
CA GLN A 96 21.16 32.39 -12.41
C GLN A 96 20.88 33.24 -11.16
N GLY A 97 21.77 33.24 -10.16
CA GLY A 97 21.67 34.04 -8.94
C GLY A 97 20.63 33.52 -7.93
N LEU A 98 20.17 32.28 -8.07
CA LEU A 98 19.11 31.71 -7.23
C LEU A 98 19.63 30.94 -6.01
N GLN A 99 20.96 30.86 -5.86
CA GLN A 99 21.65 30.11 -4.81
C GLN A 99 22.87 30.89 -4.33
N SER A 100 23.20 30.76 -3.04
CA SER A 100 24.32 31.46 -2.41
C SER A 100 25.67 30.81 -2.67
N TYR A 101 25.71 29.51 -2.97
CA TYR A 101 26.93 28.78 -3.28
C TYR A 101 26.70 27.81 -4.45
N ARG A 102 27.78 27.55 -5.19
CA ARG A 102 27.79 26.60 -6.31
C ARG A 102 27.79 25.17 -5.77
N LYS A 103 26.88 24.33 -6.26
CA LYS A 103 26.84 22.91 -5.91
C LYS A 103 27.88 22.13 -6.72
N TRP A 104 28.30 20.98 -6.18
CA TRP A 104 29.35 20.14 -6.78
C TRP A 104 29.06 19.66 -8.22
N TYR A 105 27.78 19.63 -8.63
CA TYR A 105 27.35 19.20 -9.97
C TYR A 105 27.05 20.36 -10.92
N GLU A 106 27.34 21.60 -10.50
CA GLU A 106 27.24 22.80 -11.33
C GLU A 106 28.62 23.15 -11.88
N HIS A 107 28.81 22.94 -13.19
CA HIS A 107 30.06 23.15 -13.88
C HIS A 107 29.86 24.10 -15.08
N PRO A 108 30.91 24.87 -15.45
CA PRO A 108 30.83 25.76 -16.61
C PRO A 108 30.59 24.98 -17.91
N ASP A 109 31.16 23.78 -18.02
CA ASP A 109 31.08 22.92 -19.19
C ASP A 109 29.96 21.88 -19.10
N TRP A 110 29.62 21.26 -20.22
CA TRP A 110 28.63 20.18 -20.27
C TRP A 110 29.29 18.86 -19.86
N GLY A 111 28.66 18.14 -18.94
CA GLY A 111 29.02 16.77 -18.62
C GLY A 111 28.35 15.78 -19.59
N TRP A 112 28.77 14.52 -19.53
CA TRP A 112 28.14 13.43 -20.27
C TRP A 112 27.95 12.19 -19.40
N THR A 113 27.01 11.33 -19.79
CA THR A 113 26.62 10.09 -19.10
C THR A 113 25.87 9.17 -20.07
N ASP A 114 25.58 7.92 -19.69
CA ASP A 114 24.71 7.05 -20.50
C ASP A 114 23.36 7.71 -20.78
N ASN A 115 22.88 7.56 -22.01
CA ASN A 115 21.61 8.08 -22.52
C ASN A 115 20.36 7.57 -21.78
N LYS A 116 20.46 6.53 -20.96
CA LYS A 116 19.36 6.06 -20.10
C LYS A 116 19.13 6.94 -18.87
N TYR A 117 20.08 7.81 -18.52
CA TYR A 117 20.01 8.68 -17.34
C TYR A 117 19.52 10.09 -17.71
N PHE A 118 19.17 10.86 -16.68
CA PHE A 118 18.85 12.29 -16.79
C PHE A 118 17.68 12.63 -17.72
N ASP A 119 16.71 11.73 -17.82
CA ASP A 119 15.48 11.93 -18.59
C ASP A 119 14.26 12.15 -17.66
N PRO A 120 14.08 13.36 -17.09
CA PRO A 120 12.89 13.68 -16.33
C PRO A 120 11.65 13.66 -17.22
N TYR A 121 10.47 13.48 -16.61
CA TYR A 121 9.22 13.70 -17.34
C TYR A 121 9.16 15.15 -17.83
N ALA A 122 9.25 15.32 -19.15
CA ALA A 122 9.36 16.61 -19.81
C ALA A 122 8.48 16.63 -21.07
N PRO A 123 7.27 17.22 -21.00
CA PRO A 123 6.37 17.27 -22.15
C PRO A 123 7.00 17.99 -23.34
N VAL A 124 7.01 17.32 -24.49
CA VAL A 124 7.51 17.92 -25.74
C VAL A 124 6.59 19.04 -26.21
N VAL A 125 7.14 20.20 -26.58
CA VAL A 125 6.36 21.38 -26.98
C VAL A 125 6.26 21.58 -28.50
N ASN A 126 7.07 20.86 -29.27
CA ASN A 126 7.17 21.01 -30.73
C ASN A 126 7.16 19.64 -31.46
N SER A 127 6.29 18.72 -31.04
CA SER A 127 6.20 17.39 -31.64
C SER A 127 5.88 17.42 -33.14
N GLU A 128 5.30 18.51 -33.64
CA GLU A 128 5.09 18.74 -35.08
C GLU A 128 6.38 18.74 -35.91
N LEU A 129 7.56 18.86 -35.30
CA LEU A 129 8.81 18.65 -36.02
C LEU A 129 8.89 17.24 -36.64
N LEU A 130 8.33 16.22 -35.97
CA LEU A 130 8.38 14.83 -36.42
C LEU A 130 7.66 14.61 -37.76
N SER A 131 6.59 15.36 -38.07
CA SER A 131 5.91 15.25 -39.37
C SER A 131 6.72 15.82 -40.53
N LYS A 132 7.67 16.74 -40.24
CA LYS A 132 8.56 17.34 -41.25
C LYS A 132 9.76 16.44 -41.57
N LEU A 133 10.01 15.42 -40.75
CA LEU A 133 11.11 14.48 -40.96
C LEU A 133 10.59 13.25 -41.72
N PRO A 134 11.06 12.97 -42.94
CA PRO A 134 10.56 11.84 -43.74
C PRO A 134 10.58 10.51 -42.98
N LYS A 135 11.63 10.30 -42.18
CA LYS A 135 11.83 9.10 -41.35
C LYS A 135 10.75 8.89 -40.28
N TYR A 136 10.15 9.94 -39.74
CA TYR A 136 9.18 9.85 -38.63
C TYR A 136 7.78 10.34 -39.01
N ARG A 137 7.57 10.76 -40.26
CA ARG A 137 6.29 11.28 -40.75
C ARG A 137 5.12 10.32 -40.48
N TYR A 138 5.37 9.02 -40.61
CA TYR A 138 4.37 7.97 -40.43
C TYR A 138 4.42 7.30 -39.07
N SER A 139 5.29 7.74 -38.15
CA SER A 139 5.48 7.10 -36.84
C SER A 139 4.27 7.15 -35.89
N ALA A 140 3.09 7.62 -36.31
CA ALA A 140 1.90 7.71 -35.46
C ALA A 140 2.14 8.41 -34.11
N TYR A 141 3.15 9.30 -34.04
CA TYR A 141 3.58 9.95 -32.80
C TYR A 141 2.48 10.75 -32.12
N GLN A 142 1.47 11.20 -32.88
CA GLN A 142 0.32 11.94 -32.33
C GLN A 142 -0.54 11.08 -31.39
N PHE A 143 -0.51 9.76 -31.56
CA PHE A 143 -1.26 8.82 -30.74
C PHE A 143 -0.46 8.30 -29.54
N TYR A 144 0.85 8.55 -29.50
CA TYR A 144 1.73 8.06 -28.45
C TYR A 144 1.44 8.77 -27.12
N THR A 145 1.10 7.98 -26.10
CA THR A 145 0.78 8.46 -24.74
C THR A 145 1.84 8.14 -23.69
N GLY A 146 2.94 7.48 -24.10
CA GLY A 146 4.03 7.15 -23.20
C GLY A 146 4.89 8.37 -22.83
N ARG A 147 5.79 8.19 -21.86
CA ARG A 147 6.57 9.29 -21.28
C ARG A 147 7.75 9.73 -22.13
N ASP A 148 8.37 8.82 -22.88
CA ASP A 148 9.60 9.09 -23.61
C ASP A 148 9.43 8.83 -25.12
N ILE A 149 9.19 9.92 -25.85
CA ILE A 149 9.02 9.86 -27.30
C ILE A 149 10.29 9.36 -28.01
N ILE A 150 11.49 9.61 -27.47
CA ILE A 150 12.73 9.19 -28.12
C ILE A 150 12.84 7.67 -28.06
N ARG A 151 12.57 7.08 -26.89
CA ARG A 151 12.47 5.61 -26.75
C ARG A 151 11.45 5.02 -27.71
N TYR A 152 10.27 5.61 -27.86
CA TYR A 152 9.29 5.16 -28.85
C TYR A 152 9.85 5.21 -30.27
N LEU A 153 10.46 6.31 -30.68
CA LEU A 153 11.00 6.46 -32.02
C LEU A 153 12.15 5.45 -32.28
N ARG A 154 13.00 5.16 -31.29
CA ARG A 154 14.00 4.06 -31.39
C ARG A 154 13.35 2.70 -31.62
N ILE A 155 12.22 2.44 -30.96
CA ILE A 155 11.44 1.21 -31.19
C ILE A 155 10.85 1.22 -32.60
N TYR A 156 10.27 2.33 -33.05
CA TYR A 156 9.71 2.45 -34.39
C TYR A 156 10.77 2.23 -35.49
N GLU A 157 11.99 2.73 -35.31
CA GLU A 157 13.10 2.48 -36.26
C GLU A 157 13.43 1.00 -36.42
N LYS A 158 13.36 0.23 -35.33
CA LYS A 158 13.64 -1.22 -35.34
C LYS A 158 12.41 -2.06 -35.70
N TYR A 159 11.23 -1.55 -35.37
CA TYR A 159 9.96 -2.24 -35.48
C TYR A 159 8.88 -1.27 -35.99
N PRO A 160 8.85 -0.96 -37.30
CA PRO A 160 7.89 0.00 -37.88
C PRO A 160 6.43 -0.35 -37.58
N GLN A 161 6.12 -1.62 -37.36
CA GLN A 161 4.81 -2.10 -36.93
C GLN A 161 4.33 -1.52 -35.57
N ALA A 162 5.18 -0.84 -34.80
CA ALA A 162 4.76 -0.08 -33.63
C ALA A 162 3.74 1.02 -33.99
N GLU A 163 3.84 1.59 -35.18
CA GLU A 163 2.86 2.53 -35.74
C GLU A 163 1.45 1.93 -35.79
N TYR A 164 1.34 0.68 -36.24
CA TYR A 164 0.06 -0.02 -36.33
C TYR A 164 -0.61 -0.15 -34.97
N LEU A 165 0.14 -0.52 -33.92
CA LEU A 165 -0.39 -0.63 -32.56
C LEU A 165 -0.89 0.71 -32.03
N LEU A 166 -0.16 1.80 -32.28
CA LEU A 166 -0.61 3.14 -31.90
C LEU A 166 -1.90 3.54 -32.60
N LYS A 167 -1.99 3.32 -33.92
CA LYS A 167 -3.20 3.59 -34.71
C LYS A 167 -4.42 2.76 -34.27
N LEU A 168 -4.18 1.58 -33.70
CA LEU A 168 -5.24 0.75 -33.10
C LEU A 168 -5.66 1.19 -31.68
N GLY A 169 -5.00 2.19 -31.09
CA GLY A 169 -5.21 2.58 -29.70
C GLY A 169 -4.52 1.66 -28.68
N LEU A 170 -3.69 0.72 -29.13
CA LEU A 170 -3.00 -0.28 -28.31
C LEU A 170 -1.68 0.25 -27.75
N ASN A 171 -1.71 1.48 -27.23
CA ASN A 171 -0.56 2.25 -26.73
C ASN A 171 0.33 1.46 -25.77
N GLN A 172 -0.26 0.77 -24.80
CA GLN A 172 0.47 0.00 -23.78
C GLN A 172 1.32 -1.16 -24.33
N TYR A 173 1.08 -1.57 -25.58
CA TYR A 173 1.82 -2.65 -26.25
C TYR A 173 2.76 -2.14 -27.35
N ALA A 174 2.72 -0.84 -27.68
CA ALA A 174 3.49 -0.25 -28.78
C ALA A 174 5.02 -0.34 -28.59
N GLU A 175 5.49 -0.51 -27.36
CA GLU A 175 6.92 -0.71 -27.02
C GLU A 175 7.27 -2.16 -26.65
N ARG A 176 6.32 -3.10 -26.76
CA ARG A 176 6.52 -4.50 -26.33
C ARG A 176 7.09 -5.31 -27.49
N VAL A 177 8.41 -5.47 -27.49
CA VAL A 177 9.18 -6.17 -28.54
C VAL A 177 8.60 -7.54 -28.91
N THR A 178 8.14 -8.34 -27.94
CA THR A 178 7.53 -9.65 -28.22
C THR A 178 6.28 -9.53 -29.09
N ILE A 179 5.39 -8.58 -28.79
CA ILE A 179 4.18 -8.31 -29.58
C ILE A 179 4.59 -7.78 -30.95
N LEU A 180 5.50 -6.80 -31.00
CA LEU A 180 5.99 -6.22 -32.25
C LEU A 180 6.59 -7.28 -33.18
N ARG A 181 7.43 -8.19 -32.68
CA ARG A 181 8.01 -9.28 -33.47
C ARG A 181 6.94 -10.22 -34.02
N LYS A 182 5.87 -10.50 -33.24
CA LYS A 182 4.75 -11.33 -33.68
C LYS A 182 3.95 -10.61 -34.77
N VAL A 183 3.59 -9.34 -34.58
CA VAL A 183 2.88 -8.49 -35.55
C VAL A 183 3.64 -8.42 -36.88
N GLY A 184 4.97 -8.28 -36.84
CA GLY A 184 5.80 -8.24 -38.05
C GLY A 184 5.84 -9.55 -38.84
N LYS A 185 5.53 -10.69 -38.23
CA LYS A 185 5.63 -12.03 -38.85
C LYS A 185 4.28 -12.68 -39.14
N ASP A 186 3.23 -12.31 -38.39
CA ASP A 186 1.99 -13.05 -38.33
C ASP A 186 0.79 -12.13 -38.61
N LYS A 187 0.33 -12.13 -39.88
CA LYS A 187 -0.82 -11.33 -40.32
C LYS A 187 -2.12 -11.75 -39.63
N ALA A 188 -2.27 -13.03 -39.26
CA ALA A 188 -3.46 -13.50 -38.55
C ALA A 188 -3.49 -12.94 -37.12
N PHE A 189 -2.33 -12.83 -36.46
CA PHE A 189 -2.22 -12.15 -35.17
C PHE A 189 -2.59 -10.67 -35.26
N CYS A 190 -2.21 -9.96 -36.32
CA CYS A 190 -2.62 -8.57 -36.53
C CYS A 190 -4.15 -8.44 -36.64
N LYS A 191 -4.79 -9.30 -37.45
CA LYS A 191 -6.26 -9.32 -37.58
C LYS A 191 -6.93 -9.65 -36.25
N TRP A 192 -6.35 -10.56 -35.47
CA TRP A 192 -6.84 -10.90 -34.14
C TRP A 192 -6.73 -9.73 -33.16
N LEU A 193 -5.62 -8.99 -33.16
CA LEU A 193 -5.48 -7.77 -32.34
C LEU A 193 -6.51 -6.70 -32.72
N LEU A 194 -6.77 -6.51 -34.02
CA LEU A 194 -7.79 -5.60 -34.50
C LEU A 194 -9.18 -6.00 -34.01
N LYS A 195 -9.53 -7.30 -34.11
CA LYS A 195 -10.82 -7.83 -33.64
C LYS A 195 -11.02 -7.64 -32.14
N ASN A 196 -9.97 -7.81 -31.34
CA ASN A 196 -10.03 -7.72 -29.87
C ASN A 196 -9.57 -6.35 -29.33
N ARG A 197 -9.47 -5.32 -30.18
CA ARG A 197 -8.84 -4.04 -29.81
C ARG A 197 -9.52 -3.35 -28.63
N GLN A 198 -10.84 -3.45 -28.53
CA GLN A 198 -11.63 -2.78 -27.48
C GLN A 198 -11.32 -3.38 -26.11
N GLU A 199 -11.28 -4.70 -26.02
CA GLU A 199 -10.93 -5.40 -24.78
C GLU A 199 -9.47 -5.10 -24.39
N LEU A 200 -8.55 -5.19 -25.36
CA LEU A 200 -7.13 -4.95 -25.15
C LEU A 200 -6.79 -3.48 -24.79
N SER A 201 -7.61 -2.51 -25.20
CA SER A 201 -7.43 -1.10 -24.83
C SER A 201 -8.09 -0.74 -23.50
N ALA A 202 -9.17 -1.44 -23.11
CA ALA A 202 -9.87 -1.20 -21.86
C ALA A 202 -9.08 -1.63 -20.63
N LYS A 203 -8.31 -2.74 -20.72
CA LYS A 203 -7.50 -3.28 -19.62
C LYS A 203 -6.11 -3.70 -20.09
N PHE A 204 -5.14 -3.63 -19.19
CA PHE A 204 -3.81 -4.20 -19.42
C PHE A 204 -3.82 -5.72 -19.24
N PHE A 205 -3.32 -6.44 -20.24
CA PHE A 205 -3.14 -7.89 -20.24
C PHE A 205 -1.65 -8.26 -20.25
N TYR A 206 -1.30 -9.33 -19.56
CA TYR A 206 0.05 -9.88 -19.60
C TYR A 206 0.36 -10.40 -21.01
N ILE A 207 1.59 -10.15 -21.48
CA ILE A 207 2.03 -10.58 -22.81
C ILE A 207 1.86 -12.10 -23.01
N PRO A 208 2.22 -12.98 -22.05
CA PRO A 208 1.93 -14.41 -22.18
C PRO A 208 0.45 -14.74 -22.33
N ALA A 209 -0.45 -14.03 -21.64
CA ALA A 209 -1.89 -14.25 -21.74
C ALA A 209 -2.40 -13.93 -23.15
N ILE A 210 -2.01 -12.78 -23.71
CA ILE A 210 -2.35 -12.37 -25.09
C ILE A 210 -1.88 -13.43 -26.09
N LEU A 211 -0.64 -13.90 -25.96
CA LEU A 211 -0.07 -14.89 -26.88
C LEU A 211 -0.75 -16.25 -26.77
N ARG A 212 -1.13 -16.69 -25.57
CA ARG A 212 -1.86 -17.96 -25.36
C ARG A 212 -3.29 -17.87 -25.87
N ALA A 213 -4.01 -16.79 -25.59
CA ALA A 213 -5.37 -16.56 -26.08
C ALA A 213 -5.42 -16.63 -27.61
N TYR A 214 -4.44 -15.99 -28.28
CA TYR A 214 -4.30 -16.10 -29.72
C TYR A 214 -3.99 -17.53 -30.19
N LYS A 215 -2.99 -18.20 -29.59
CA LYS A 215 -2.54 -19.53 -30.03
C LYS A 215 -3.59 -20.63 -29.81
N ARG A 216 -4.34 -20.55 -28.71
CA ARG A 216 -5.31 -21.57 -28.29
C ARG A 216 -6.74 -21.24 -28.73
N HIS A 217 -6.96 -20.07 -29.31
CA HIS A 217 -8.30 -19.56 -29.62
C HIS A 217 -9.22 -19.50 -28.39
N THR A 218 -8.66 -19.18 -27.22
CA THR A 218 -9.37 -19.05 -25.94
C THR A 218 -9.64 -17.60 -25.57
N SER A 219 -10.45 -17.39 -24.53
CA SER A 219 -10.75 -16.07 -23.97
C SER A 219 -9.51 -15.38 -23.40
N LEU A 220 -9.37 -14.09 -23.71
CA LEU A 220 -8.33 -13.21 -23.16
C LEU A 220 -8.41 -13.12 -21.63
N ILE A 221 -9.62 -12.99 -21.09
CA ILE A 221 -9.88 -12.95 -19.64
C ILE A 221 -9.42 -14.24 -18.98
N HIS A 222 -9.78 -15.39 -19.56
CA HIS A 222 -9.41 -16.70 -19.03
C HIS A 222 -7.88 -16.87 -18.97
N GLU A 223 -7.17 -16.52 -20.05
CA GLU A 223 -5.70 -16.66 -20.11
C GLU A 223 -4.96 -15.65 -19.23
N GLN A 224 -5.56 -14.46 -19.00
CA GLN A 224 -5.10 -13.47 -18.03
C GLN A 224 -5.18 -14.03 -16.62
N PHE A 225 -6.33 -14.62 -16.28
CA PHE A 225 -6.57 -15.21 -14.98
C PHE A 225 -5.59 -16.36 -14.70
N CYS A 226 -5.39 -17.26 -15.67
CA CYS A 226 -4.37 -18.31 -15.60
C CYS A 226 -2.96 -17.73 -15.34
N GLN A 227 -2.62 -16.61 -15.98
CA GLN A 227 -1.31 -15.97 -15.82
C GLN A 227 -1.13 -15.39 -14.42
N GLU A 228 -2.16 -14.71 -13.90
CA GLU A 228 -2.15 -14.10 -12.58
C GLU A 228 -1.99 -15.15 -11.48
N LEU A 229 -2.75 -16.24 -11.55
CA LEU A 229 -2.63 -17.35 -10.62
C LEU A 229 -1.23 -17.99 -10.66
N SER A 230 -0.69 -18.24 -11.86
CA SER A 230 0.64 -18.83 -12.01
C SER A 230 1.74 -17.94 -11.42
N ILE A 231 1.60 -16.61 -11.48
CA ILE A 231 2.55 -15.68 -10.85
C ILE A 231 2.49 -15.78 -9.32
N LYS A 232 1.28 -15.81 -8.75
CA LYS A 232 1.08 -15.91 -7.29
C LYS A 232 1.60 -17.24 -6.74
N ASP A 233 1.30 -18.34 -7.42
CA ASP A 233 1.80 -19.67 -7.05
C ASP A 233 3.34 -19.70 -7.00
N LYS A 234 4.01 -19.15 -8.03
CA LYS A 234 5.47 -19.04 -8.08
C LYS A 234 6.09 -18.15 -7.01
N ARG A 235 5.34 -17.16 -6.50
CA ARG A 235 5.77 -16.32 -5.37
C ARG A 235 5.65 -17.04 -4.02
N GLY A 236 5.02 -18.20 -4.00
CA GLY A 236 4.73 -18.93 -2.77
C GLY A 236 3.52 -18.39 -2.02
N ASP A 237 2.73 -17.50 -2.62
CA ASP A 237 1.57 -16.87 -1.97
C ASP A 237 0.54 -17.92 -1.49
N PHE A 238 0.53 -19.11 -2.13
CA PHE A 238 -0.35 -20.24 -1.81
C PHE A 238 0.37 -21.46 -1.23
N HIS A 239 1.63 -21.31 -0.81
CA HIS A 239 2.48 -22.44 -0.41
C HIS A 239 1.88 -23.25 0.74
N ASN A 240 1.42 -22.60 1.81
CA ASN A 240 0.82 -23.28 2.96
C ASN A 240 -0.46 -24.05 2.57
N PHE A 241 -1.28 -23.45 1.71
CA PHE A 241 -2.49 -24.11 1.23
C PHE A 241 -2.15 -25.33 0.38
N LYS A 242 -1.15 -25.22 -0.50
CA LYS A 242 -0.64 -26.32 -1.32
C LYS A 242 -0.12 -27.49 -0.48
N ILE A 243 0.63 -27.20 0.59
CA ILE A 243 1.07 -28.22 1.55
C ILE A 243 -0.13 -28.90 2.20
N MET A 244 -1.11 -28.11 2.64
CA MET A 244 -2.29 -28.60 3.36
C MET A 244 -3.15 -29.55 2.51
N VAL A 245 -3.36 -29.24 1.22
CA VAL A 245 -4.22 -30.06 0.34
C VAL A 245 -3.46 -31.11 -0.47
N GLY A 246 -2.12 -31.05 -0.47
CA GLY A 246 -1.26 -32.02 -1.14
C GLY A 246 -1.62 -32.25 -2.62
N ASN A 247 -1.86 -33.51 -2.98
CA ASN A 247 -2.14 -33.93 -4.35
C ASN A 247 -3.44 -33.33 -4.93
N GLY A 248 -4.39 -32.88 -4.09
CA GLY A 248 -5.63 -32.24 -4.54
C GLY A 248 -5.46 -30.80 -5.04
N TYR A 249 -4.27 -30.20 -4.87
CA TYR A 249 -4.03 -28.80 -5.23
C TYR A 249 -4.26 -28.52 -6.72
N GLU A 250 -3.82 -29.43 -7.60
CA GLU A 250 -3.91 -29.21 -9.04
C GLU A 250 -5.36 -29.21 -9.54
N GLU A 251 -6.20 -30.10 -8.98
CA GLU A 251 -7.63 -30.14 -9.31
C GLU A 251 -8.35 -28.87 -8.83
N ILE A 252 -8.03 -28.40 -7.62
CA ILE A 252 -8.53 -27.13 -7.09
C ILE A 252 -8.09 -25.96 -7.96
N TYR A 253 -6.81 -25.94 -8.33
CA TYR A 253 -6.25 -24.88 -9.16
C TYR A 253 -6.96 -24.81 -10.53
N GLN A 254 -7.21 -25.97 -11.15
CA GLN A 254 -7.95 -26.04 -12.41
C GLN A 254 -9.43 -25.66 -12.24
N TYR A 255 -10.06 -26.06 -11.14
CA TYR A 255 -11.42 -25.65 -10.82
C TYR A 255 -11.55 -24.12 -10.68
N VAL A 256 -10.62 -23.49 -9.94
CA VAL A 256 -10.61 -22.03 -9.74
C VAL A 256 -10.45 -21.29 -11.07
N ILE A 257 -9.61 -21.81 -11.97
CA ILE A 257 -9.48 -21.31 -13.35
C ILE A 257 -10.79 -21.42 -14.13
N ASN A 258 -11.41 -22.60 -14.11
CA ASN A 258 -12.64 -22.86 -14.87
C ASN A 258 -13.81 -21.99 -14.39
N GLN A 259 -13.91 -21.79 -13.08
CA GLN A 259 -14.92 -20.93 -12.44
C GLN A 259 -14.60 -19.42 -12.55
N GLN A 260 -13.40 -19.06 -13.04
CA GLN A 260 -12.91 -17.67 -13.11
C GLN A 260 -13.02 -16.93 -11.77
N THR A 261 -12.81 -17.64 -10.66
CA THR A 261 -12.86 -17.10 -9.28
C THR A 261 -11.46 -16.92 -8.71
N ASN A 262 -11.27 -16.20 -7.60
CA ASN A 262 -9.94 -16.02 -7.01
C ASN A 262 -9.55 -17.21 -6.11
N MET A 263 -8.30 -17.66 -6.20
CA MET A 263 -7.74 -18.68 -5.31
C MET A 263 -7.88 -18.30 -3.82
N ASN A 264 -7.74 -17.01 -3.48
CA ASN A 264 -7.98 -16.55 -2.11
C ASN A 264 -9.40 -16.86 -1.63
N SER A 265 -10.40 -16.60 -2.48
CA SER A 265 -11.79 -16.89 -2.15
C SER A 265 -12.01 -18.39 -1.97
N TYR A 266 -11.38 -19.23 -2.79
CA TYR A 266 -11.44 -20.68 -2.57
C TYR A 266 -10.78 -21.10 -1.24
N ILE A 267 -9.64 -20.52 -0.91
CA ILE A 267 -8.95 -20.77 0.37
C ILE A 267 -9.85 -20.35 1.56
N ASP A 268 -10.54 -19.21 1.47
CA ASP A 268 -11.45 -18.74 2.51
C ASP A 268 -12.66 -19.67 2.66
N TYR A 269 -13.26 -20.07 1.54
CA TYR A 269 -14.30 -21.10 1.52
C TYR A 269 -13.85 -22.41 2.15
N PHE A 270 -12.67 -22.90 1.78
CA PHE A 270 -12.10 -24.14 2.31
C PHE A 270 -11.95 -24.08 3.84
N LYS A 271 -11.41 -22.97 4.35
CA LYS A 271 -11.28 -22.75 5.80
C LYS A 271 -12.63 -22.68 6.52
N ALA A 272 -13.61 -22.01 5.93
CA ALA A 272 -14.96 -21.95 6.47
C ALA A 272 -15.59 -23.34 6.54
N CYS A 273 -15.49 -24.13 5.47
CA CYS A 273 -15.97 -25.50 5.44
C CYS A 273 -15.30 -26.39 6.49
N GLN A 274 -13.97 -26.28 6.66
CA GLN A 274 -13.24 -27.01 7.69
C GLN A 274 -13.70 -26.64 9.10
N TYR A 275 -13.90 -25.34 9.37
CA TYR A 275 -14.39 -24.89 10.68
C TYR A 275 -15.80 -25.40 10.98
N LEU A 276 -16.66 -25.49 9.96
CA LEU A 276 -18.01 -26.01 10.04
C LEU A 276 -18.07 -27.56 10.03
N ASN A 277 -16.92 -28.24 10.08
CA ASN A 277 -16.78 -29.70 10.03
C ASN A 277 -17.42 -30.35 8.79
N LEU A 278 -17.38 -29.66 7.64
CA LEU A 278 -17.82 -30.23 6.37
C LEU A 278 -16.72 -31.11 5.78
N ASP A 279 -17.12 -32.29 5.31
CA ASP A 279 -16.23 -33.20 4.62
C ASP A 279 -15.82 -32.64 3.24
N MET A 280 -14.55 -32.25 3.13
CA MET A 280 -13.96 -31.68 1.92
C MET A 280 -13.46 -32.75 0.93
N ASP A 281 -13.58 -34.04 1.23
CA ASP A 281 -13.36 -35.12 0.26
C ASP A 281 -14.59 -35.35 -0.63
N LEU A 282 -15.77 -34.92 -0.19
CA LEU A 282 -16.97 -34.98 -1.00
C LEU A 282 -16.91 -33.98 -2.18
N PRO A 283 -17.09 -34.43 -3.45
CA PRO A 283 -17.00 -33.55 -4.62
C PRO A 283 -17.94 -32.34 -4.57
N LYS A 284 -19.13 -32.49 -3.97
CA LYS A 284 -20.11 -31.40 -3.81
C LYS A 284 -19.58 -30.24 -2.96
N ASN A 285 -18.72 -30.54 -1.99
CA ASN A 285 -18.10 -29.56 -1.09
C ASN A 285 -16.75 -29.10 -1.65
N ARG A 286 -15.97 -30.00 -2.24
CA ARG A 286 -14.68 -29.64 -2.85
C ARG A 286 -14.86 -28.76 -4.09
N PHE A 287 -15.86 -29.03 -4.92
CA PHE A 287 -16.07 -28.37 -6.21
C PHE A 287 -17.54 -27.95 -6.38
N PRO A 288 -18.02 -26.93 -5.63
CA PRO A 288 -19.40 -26.48 -5.76
C PRO A 288 -19.69 -25.90 -7.15
N HIS A 289 -20.91 -26.07 -7.66
CA HIS A 289 -21.30 -25.58 -9.00
C HIS A 289 -21.42 -24.04 -9.04
N GLU A 290 -22.19 -23.47 -8.12
CA GLU A 290 -22.33 -22.01 -7.94
C GLU A 290 -21.35 -21.55 -6.86
N PHE A 291 -20.05 -21.51 -7.19
CA PHE A 291 -18.98 -21.23 -6.22
C PHE A 291 -19.30 -20.00 -5.37
N LYS A 292 -19.69 -18.88 -6.01
CA LYS A 292 -19.96 -17.62 -5.31
C LYS A 292 -21.07 -17.76 -4.28
N ARG A 293 -22.18 -18.40 -4.64
CA ARG A 293 -23.32 -18.60 -3.73
C ARG A 293 -22.93 -19.46 -2.54
N TRP A 294 -22.28 -20.60 -2.79
CA TRP A 294 -21.85 -21.50 -1.72
C TRP A 294 -20.75 -20.88 -0.85
N HIS A 295 -19.83 -20.13 -1.45
CA HIS A 295 -18.85 -19.33 -0.73
C HIS A 295 -19.54 -18.39 0.24
N ASP A 296 -20.47 -17.57 -0.23
CA ASP A 296 -21.12 -16.55 0.59
C ASP A 296 -21.93 -17.20 1.72
N ILE A 297 -22.65 -18.29 1.45
CA ILE A 297 -23.38 -19.07 2.47
C ILE A 297 -22.42 -19.62 3.54
N ARG A 298 -21.32 -20.26 3.15
CA ARG A 298 -20.39 -20.87 4.12
C ARG A 298 -19.63 -19.83 4.93
N ILE A 299 -19.30 -18.69 4.34
CA ILE A 299 -18.66 -17.59 5.05
C ILE A 299 -19.61 -17.00 6.11
N ASP A 300 -20.90 -16.86 5.78
CA ASP A 300 -21.92 -16.39 6.72
C ASP A 300 -22.17 -17.37 7.88
N GLU A 301 -22.31 -18.67 7.57
CA GLU A 301 -22.40 -19.73 8.58
C GLU A 301 -21.18 -19.76 9.49
N TYR A 302 -19.98 -19.62 8.91
CA TYR A 302 -18.72 -19.53 9.65
C TYR A 302 -18.69 -18.32 10.58
N ALA A 303 -19.09 -17.13 10.09
CA ALA A 303 -19.14 -15.92 10.88
C ALA A 303 -20.12 -16.06 12.06
N THR A 304 -21.30 -16.65 11.82
CA THR A 304 -22.32 -16.91 12.85
C THR A 304 -21.81 -17.89 13.90
N ALA A 305 -21.26 -19.04 13.47
CA ALA A 305 -20.72 -20.03 14.40
C ALA A 305 -19.57 -19.49 15.24
N LYS A 306 -18.72 -18.64 14.65
CA LYS A 306 -17.65 -17.95 15.36
C LYS A 306 -18.20 -16.96 16.38
N ALA A 307 -19.19 -16.15 16.01
CA ALA A 307 -19.83 -15.21 16.93
C ALA A 307 -20.51 -15.92 18.11
N MET A 308 -21.21 -17.04 17.88
CA MET A 308 -21.83 -17.83 18.95
C MET A 308 -20.78 -18.44 19.88
N LYS A 309 -19.66 -18.94 19.34
CA LYS A 309 -18.55 -19.45 20.13
C LYS A 309 -17.90 -18.36 20.97
N ASP A 310 -17.67 -17.18 20.40
CA ASP A 310 -17.13 -16.03 21.11
C ASP A 310 -18.11 -15.56 22.20
N GLU A 311 -19.43 -15.59 21.96
CA GLU A 311 -20.44 -15.29 22.98
C GLU A 311 -20.46 -16.32 24.11
N MET A 312 -20.39 -17.62 23.79
CA MET A 312 -20.30 -18.70 24.79
C MET A 312 -19.03 -18.59 25.62
N GLN A 313 -17.88 -18.37 24.98
CA GLN A 313 -16.60 -18.15 25.67
C GLN A 313 -16.67 -16.90 26.55
N ARG A 314 -17.34 -15.83 26.10
CA ARG A 314 -17.57 -14.63 26.91
C ARG A 314 -18.46 -14.94 28.12
N LYS A 315 -19.52 -15.74 27.96
CA LYS A 315 -20.38 -16.17 29.09
C LYS A 315 -19.61 -17.01 30.09
N GLU A 316 -18.81 -17.97 29.63
CA GLU A 316 -17.96 -18.80 30.48
C GLU A 316 -16.91 -17.97 31.22
N LEU A 317 -16.26 -17.03 30.51
CA LEU A 317 -15.32 -16.08 31.10
C LEU A 317 -15.98 -15.25 32.21
N TYR A 318 -17.18 -14.72 31.95
CA TYR A 318 -17.93 -13.91 32.92
C TYR A 318 -18.34 -14.75 34.14
N ALA A 319 -18.78 -16.00 33.94
CA ALA A 319 -19.13 -16.90 35.03
C ALA A 319 -17.91 -17.21 35.91
N LYS A 320 -16.78 -17.59 35.31
CA LYS A 320 -15.53 -17.85 36.05
C LYS A 320 -15.03 -16.60 36.78
N PHE A 321 -15.14 -15.43 36.15
CA PHE A 321 -14.74 -14.17 36.75
C PHE A 321 -15.62 -13.83 37.96
N SER A 322 -16.93 -14.04 37.86
CA SER A 322 -17.87 -13.81 38.98
C SER A 322 -17.54 -14.70 40.19
N ILE A 323 -17.20 -15.98 39.97
CA ILE A 323 -16.80 -16.90 41.04
C ILE A 323 -15.56 -16.38 41.78
N VAL A 324 -14.53 -15.95 41.04
CA VAL A 324 -13.33 -15.37 41.64
C VAL A 324 -13.65 -14.06 42.38
N ALA A 325 -14.47 -13.19 41.78
CA ALA A 325 -14.88 -11.94 42.41
C ALA A 325 -15.67 -12.15 43.72
N GLU A 326 -16.52 -13.18 43.76
CA GLU A 326 -17.27 -13.59 44.96
C GLU A 326 -16.36 -14.17 46.05
N LYS A 327 -15.43 -15.06 45.69
CA LYS A 327 -14.44 -15.61 46.61
C LYS A 327 -13.68 -14.52 47.37
N TYR A 328 -13.31 -13.46 46.67
CA TYR A 328 -12.53 -12.35 47.20
C TYR A 328 -13.37 -11.15 47.67
N LEU A 329 -14.69 -11.31 47.72
CA LEU A 329 -15.61 -10.28 48.21
C LEU A 329 -15.29 -9.75 49.62
N PRO A 330 -14.83 -10.57 50.60
CA PRO A 330 -14.50 -10.08 51.93
C PRO A 330 -13.36 -9.05 51.98
N LEU A 331 -12.56 -8.93 50.91
CA LEU A 331 -11.51 -7.92 50.76
C LEU A 331 -12.06 -6.53 50.45
N GLN A 332 -13.35 -6.41 50.12
CA GLN A 332 -14.01 -5.11 50.02
C GLN A 332 -14.03 -4.39 51.36
N TYR A 333 -14.03 -3.05 51.32
CA TYR A 333 -14.00 -2.22 52.52
C TYR A 333 -15.04 -1.11 52.44
N GLU A 334 -16.13 -1.30 53.18
CA GLU A 334 -17.26 -0.36 53.25
C GLU A 334 -17.48 0.22 54.67
N LYS A 335 -16.55 -0.03 55.61
CA LYS A 335 -16.61 0.49 56.99
C LYS A 335 -16.64 2.03 57.02
N LYS A 336 -16.96 2.65 58.17
CA LYS A 336 -17.08 4.13 58.34
C LYS A 336 -15.78 4.88 57.94
N SER A 337 -15.60 5.13 56.65
CA SER A 337 -14.51 5.90 56.04
C SER A 337 -15.03 6.71 54.86
N ALA A 338 -14.29 7.77 54.50
CA ALA A 338 -14.59 8.63 53.34
C ALA A 338 -14.48 7.90 51.99
N PHE A 339 -13.73 6.81 51.93
CA PHE A 339 -13.56 5.99 50.73
C PHE A 339 -14.06 4.57 50.95
N VAL A 340 -14.47 3.91 49.86
CA VAL A 340 -14.82 2.49 49.82
C VAL A 340 -13.98 1.76 48.78
N VAL A 341 -13.75 0.46 48.98
CA VAL A 341 -13.01 -0.39 48.04
C VAL A 341 -13.90 -1.52 47.57
N LEU A 342 -14.10 -1.62 46.26
CA LEU A 342 -15.01 -2.55 45.60
C LEU A 342 -14.24 -3.46 44.64
N ILE A 343 -14.63 -4.74 44.53
CA ILE A 343 -14.08 -5.65 43.51
C ILE A 343 -14.97 -5.57 42.25
N PRO A 344 -14.40 -5.56 41.02
CA PRO A 344 -15.18 -5.72 39.80
C PRO A 344 -15.95 -7.04 39.84
N ARG A 345 -17.19 -7.03 39.34
CA ARG A 345 -18.05 -8.22 39.29
C ARG A 345 -18.01 -8.90 37.92
N SER A 346 -17.56 -8.18 36.89
CA SER A 346 -17.43 -8.68 35.54
C SER A 346 -16.21 -8.10 34.80
N PRO A 347 -15.73 -8.76 33.74
CA PRO A 347 -14.74 -8.17 32.84
C PRO A 347 -15.20 -6.86 32.20
N ALA A 348 -16.51 -6.65 32.01
CA ALA A 348 -17.06 -5.38 31.53
C ALA A 348 -16.79 -4.22 32.48
N ASP A 349 -16.78 -4.47 33.79
CA ASP A 349 -16.50 -3.43 34.80
C ASP A 349 -15.05 -2.92 34.66
N LEU A 350 -14.10 -3.83 34.39
CA LEU A 350 -12.70 -3.48 34.12
C LEU A 350 -12.58 -2.60 32.86
N ILE A 351 -13.28 -2.96 31.78
CA ILE A 351 -13.28 -2.20 30.52
C ILE A 351 -13.90 -0.81 30.72
N ARG A 352 -15.04 -0.72 31.41
CA ARG A 352 -15.71 0.55 31.72
C ARG A 352 -14.78 1.44 32.55
N GLU A 353 -14.17 0.90 33.59
CA GLU A 353 -13.28 1.64 34.48
C GLU A 353 -12.07 2.19 33.72
N GLY A 354 -11.39 1.34 32.95
CA GLY A 354 -10.22 1.78 32.19
C GLY A 354 -10.52 2.75 31.07
N THR A 355 -11.71 2.65 30.47
CA THR A 355 -12.16 3.63 29.46
C THR A 355 -12.38 5.00 30.08
N ILE A 356 -13.00 5.06 31.27
CA ILE A 356 -13.32 6.34 31.93
C ILE A 356 -12.07 6.99 32.54
N LEU A 357 -11.17 6.18 33.12
CA LEU A 357 -9.91 6.65 33.69
C LEU A 357 -8.74 6.69 32.68
N HIS A 358 -9.02 6.47 31.39
CA HIS A 358 -8.04 6.52 30.30
C HIS A 358 -6.75 5.73 30.56
N HIS A 359 -6.86 4.54 31.17
CA HIS A 359 -5.70 3.71 31.53
C HIS A 359 -5.90 2.23 31.17
N CYS A 360 -4.84 1.44 31.32
CA CYS A 360 -4.73 0.07 30.80
C CYS A 360 -5.63 -1.02 31.44
N VAL A 361 -6.34 -0.72 32.53
CA VAL A 361 -7.28 -1.68 33.14
C VAL A 361 -8.37 -2.07 32.12
N GLY A 362 -8.61 -3.37 31.94
CA GLY A 362 -9.58 -3.90 30.96
C GLY A 362 -9.05 -4.12 29.53
N THR A 363 -7.81 -3.73 29.21
CA THR A 363 -7.21 -3.95 27.87
C THR A 363 -5.91 -4.75 27.87
N MET A 364 -5.24 -4.86 29.03
CA MET A 364 -3.95 -5.57 29.20
C MET A 364 -4.10 -6.94 29.92
N ASN A 365 -5.10 -7.75 29.55
CA ASN A 365 -5.32 -9.11 30.10
C ASN A 365 -5.47 -9.20 31.64
N TYR A 366 -5.91 -8.12 32.30
CA TYR A 366 -6.15 -8.13 33.76
C TYR A 366 -7.30 -9.07 34.16
N ASP A 367 -8.27 -9.25 33.28
CA ASP A 367 -9.33 -10.26 33.40
C ASP A 367 -8.74 -11.68 33.50
N GLN A 368 -7.77 -12.01 32.66
CA GLN A 368 -7.08 -13.30 32.73
C GLN A 368 -6.21 -13.45 33.98
N LYS A 369 -5.51 -12.40 34.41
CA LYS A 369 -4.73 -12.42 35.66
C LYS A 369 -5.60 -12.66 36.90
N MET A 370 -6.79 -12.03 36.95
CA MET A 370 -7.76 -12.27 38.01
C MET A 370 -8.27 -13.71 37.97
N LEU A 371 -8.59 -14.25 36.79
CA LEU A 371 -9.00 -15.65 36.63
C LEU A 371 -7.95 -16.67 37.07
N ARG A 372 -6.66 -16.35 36.87
CA ARG A 372 -5.54 -17.17 37.36
C ARG A 372 -5.20 -16.92 38.84
N GLU A 373 -5.93 -16.02 39.49
CA GLU A 373 -5.70 -15.62 40.88
C GLU A 373 -4.25 -15.13 41.13
N GLU A 374 -3.61 -14.51 40.14
CA GLU A 374 -2.27 -13.93 40.26
C GLU A 374 -2.31 -12.56 40.95
N SER A 375 -3.27 -11.75 40.53
CA SER A 375 -3.49 -10.39 41.02
C SER A 375 -4.96 -10.01 40.89
N LEU A 376 -5.47 -9.26 41.86
CA LEU A 376 -6.83 -8.74 41.88
C LEU A 376 -6.84 -7.24 41.61
N ILE A 377 -7.74 -6.78 40.75
CA ILE A 377 -8.04 -5.36 40.62
C ILE A 377 -9.15 -5.00 41.61
N PHE A 378 -9.02 -3.88 42.30
CA PHE A 378 -10.12 -3.26 43.04
C PHE A 378 -10.29 -1.79 42.63
N PHE A 379 -11.49 -1.27 42.83
CA PHE A 379 -11.84 0.12 42.59
C PHE A 379 -11.98 0.84 43.92
N VAL A 380 -11.22 1.91 44.12
CA VAL A 380 -11.42 2.83 45.24
C VAL A 380 -12.38 3.91 44.79
N ARG A 381 -13.41 4.18 45.60
CA ARG A 381 -14.45 5.19 45.32
C ARG A 381 -14.60 6.16 46.47
N ASP A 382 -15.13 7.35 46.17
CA ASP A 382 -15.67 8.23 47.19
C ASP A 382 -16.97 7.64 47.75
N ARG A 383 -17.14 7.64 49.07
CA ARG A 383 -18.35 7.07 49.70
C ARG A 383 -19.62 7.80 49.26
N ASN A 384 -19.55 9.10 49.03
CA ASN A 384 -20.70 9.91 48.65
C ASN A 384 -21.02 9.80 47.16
N SER A 385 -20.14 9.18 46.36
CA SER A 385 -20.32 9.02 44.92
C SER A 385 -19.68 7.71 44.42
N PRO A 386 -20.18 6.54 44.88
CA PRO A 386 -19.57 5.24 44.58
C PRO A 386 -19.63 4.87 43.08
N ASP A 387 -20.55 5.45 42.32
CA ASP A 387 -20.72 5.17 40.88
C ASP A 387 -19.68 5.85 39.98
N ILE A 388 -18.92 6.81 40.51
CA ILE A 388 -17.94 7.61 39.77
C ILE A 388 -16.56 6.95 39.88
N PRO A 389 -15.90 6.59 38.75
CA PRO A 389 -14.51 6.11 38.74
C PRO A 389 -13.56 7.11 39.36
N LEU A 390 -12.69 6.63 40.26
CA LEU A 390 -11.77 7.47 41.00
C LEU A 390 -10.36 6.91 40.94
N VAL A 391 -10.13 5.68 41.41
CA VAL A 391 -8.80 5.03 41.42
C VAL A 391 -8.95 3.53 41.26
N THR A 392 -8.05 2.92 40.48
CA THR A 392 -7.86 1.47 40.41
C THR A 392 -6.63 1.05 41.22
N LEU A 393 -6.71 -0.13 41.84
CA LEU A 393 -5.60 -0.72 42.58
C LEU A 393 -5.40 -2.18 42.14
N GLU A 394 -4.16 -2.59 41.92
CA GLU A 394 -3.77 -3.98 41.66
C GLU A 394 -3.14 -4.55 42.92
N TYR A 395 -3.70 -5.63 43.44
CA TYR A 395 -3.26 -6.33 44.65
C TYR A 395 -2.75 -7.72 44.29
N SER A 396 -1.53 -8.03 44.71
CA SER A 396 -0.92 -9.35 44.49
C SER A 396 -1.37 -10.34 45.56
N LEU A 397 -1.93 -11.47 45.12
CA LEU A 397 -2.31 -12.56 46.01
C LEU A 397 -1.11 -13.35 46.53
N THR A 398 0.03 -13.36 45.82
CA THR A 398 1.25 -14.04 46.27
C THR A 398 2.07 -13.22 47.27
N SER A 399 2.23 -11.92 46.99
CA SER A 399 3.10 -11.05 47.80
C SER A 399 2.35 -10.26 48.87
N HIS A 400 1.01 -10.31 48.87
CA HIS A 400 0.12 -9.58 49.77
C HIS A 400 0.43 -8.07 49.83
N LYS A 401 0.69 -7.49 48.66
CA LYS A 401 1.08 -6.09 48.46
C LYS A 401 0.29 -5.46 47.32
N VAL A 402 0.15 -4.14 47.39
CA VAL A 402 -0.33 -3.32 46.27
C VAL A 402 0.80 -3.21 45.24
N LEU A 403 0.55 -3.65 44.02
CA LEU A 403 1.47 -3.55 42.88
C LEU A 403 1.33 -2.23 42.15
N GLN A 404 0.09 -1.77 41.97
CA GLN A 404 -0.26 -0.54 41.26
C GLN A 404 -1.43 0.14 41.95
N CYS A 405 -1.45 1.48 41.94
CA CYS A 405 -2.56 2.29 42.46
C CYS A 405 -2.59 3.62 41.70
N TYR A 406 -3.53 3.76 40.77
CA TYR A 406 -3.56 4.88 39.82
C TYR A 406 -4.97 5.43 39.60
N GLY A 407 -5.06 6.73 39.36
CA GLY A 407 -6.27 7.43 38.92
C GLY A 407 -6.27 7.66 37.41
N ASP A 408 -6.96 8.71 36.96
CA ASP A 408 -7.05 9.08 35.54
C ASP A 408 -5.67 9.24 34.88
N LYS A 409 -5.49 8.67 33.69
CA LYS A 409 -4.26 8.70 32.87
C LYS A 409 -3.01 8.20 33.59
N ASP A 410 -3.16 7.14 34.38
CA ASP A 410 -2.07 6.53 35.17
C ASP A 410 -1.41 7.50 36.17
N LEU A 411 -2.11 8.56 36.57
CA LEU A 411 -1.59 9.51 37.54
C LEU A 411 -1.69 8.96 38.97
N PRO A 412 -0.71 9.25 39.83
CA PRO A 412 -0.77 8.84 41.24
C PRO A 412 -1.97 9.53 41.93
N PRO A 413 -2.71 8.80 42.77
CA PRO A 413 -3.88 9.35 43.44
C PRO A 413 -3.49 10.34 44.55
N GLN A 414 -4.46 11.13 45.00
CA GLN A 414 -4.24 12.09 46.09
C GLN A 414 -3.73 11.41 47.37
N ASN A 415 -2.85 12.07 48.12
CA ASN A 415 -2.23 11.52 49.34
C ASN A 415 -3.23 10.94 50.35
N LYS A 416 -4.43 11.53 50.47
CA LYS A 416 -5.50 11.02 51.34
C LYS A 416 -5.99 9.62 50.93
N ILE A 417 -6.03 9.34 49.62
CA ILE A 417 -6.40 8.04 49.06
C ILE A 417 -5.26 7.04 49.25
N VAL A 418 -4.01 7.46 49.00
CA VAL A 418 -2.82 6.63 49.24
C VAL A 418 -2.75 6.22 50.72
N ASP A 419 -2.88 7.16 51.65
CA ASP A 419 -2.88 6.88 53.08
C ASP A 419 -4.03 5.95 53.48
N PHE A 420 -5.22 6.12 52.88
CA PHE A 420 -6.34 5.22 53.10
C PHE A 420 -6.03 3.79 52.61
N VAL A 421 -5.52 3.64 51.39
CA VAL A 421 -5.19 2.33 50.79
C VAL A 421 -4.14 1.61 51.63
N TYR A 422 -3.03 2.28 51.96
CA TYR A 422 -1.91 1.61 52.65
C TYR A 422 -2.08 1.48 54.16
N ARG A 423 -2.74 2.43 54.84
CA ARG A 423 -2.86 2.40 56.32
C ARG A 423 -4.16 1.79 56.81
N LYS A 424 -5.21 1.71 55.97
CA LYS A 424 -6.53 1.18 56.38
C LYS A 424 -6.93 -0.06 55.58
N TRP A 425 -6.96 0.03 54.25
CA TRP A 425 -7.45 -1.07 53.43
C TRP A 425 -6.45 -2.24 53.38
N LEU A 426 -5.17 -2.01 53.08
CA LEU A 426 -4.17 -3.07 52.91
C LEU A 426 -3.99 -3.94 54.18
N PRO A 427 -3.90 -3.39 55.41
CA PRO A 427 -3.84 -4.21 56.62
C PRO A 427 -5.11 -5.05 56.83
N TYR A 428 -6.27 -4.48 56.51
CA TYR A 428 -7.55 -5.20 56.56
C TYR A 428 -7.59 -6.33 55.53
N ALA A 429 -7.22 -6.04 54.28
CA ALA A 429 -7.18 -7.00 53.18
C ALA A 429 -6.23 -8.16 53.50
N ASN A 430 -5.04 -7.87 54.03
CA ASN A 430 -4.07 -8.88 54.46
C ASN A 430 -4.55 -9.72 55.66
N SER A 431 -5.44 -9.21 56.50
CA SER A 431 -6.07 -10.01 57.56
C SER A 431 -7.23 -10.86 57.03
N ALA A 432 -8.04 -10.29 56.12
CA ALA A 432 -9.18 -10.98 55.52
C ALA A 432 -8.75 -12.11 54.58
N ILE A 433 -7.68 -11.91 53.79
CA ILE A 433 -7.15 -12.94 52.88
C ILE A 433 -6.68 -14.20 53.62
N GLN A 434 -6.11 -14.04 54.82
CA GLN A 434 -5.67 -15.18 55.64
C GLN A 434 -6.83 -16.09 56.05
N LYS A 435 -8.05 -15.55 56.14
CA LYS A 435 -9.27 -16.31 56.44
C LYS A 435 -9.91 -16.95 55.20
N ILE A 436 -9.48 -16.53 54.01
CA ILE A 436 -9.94 -17.08 52.72
C ILE A 436 -8.98 -18.20 52.26
N ILE A 437 -7.70 -18.11 52.63
CA ILE A 437 -6.65 -19.09 52.30
C ILE A 437 -6.51 -20.20 53.35
N ALA A 438 -6.84 -19.92 54.62
CA ALA A 438 -6.95 -20.93 55.69
C ALA A 438 -8.19 -21.80 55.49
#